data_AF-A0A952NP04-F1
#
_entry.id   AF-A0A952NP04-F1
#
_cell.length_a   1.000
_cell.length_b   1.000
_cell.length_c   1.000
_cell.angle_alpha   90.00
_cell.angle_beta   90.00
_cell.angle_gamma   90.00
#
_symmetry.space_group_name_H-M   'P 1'
#
loop_
_entity.id
_entity.type
_entity.pdbx_description
1 polymer ?
#
loop_
_entity_poly.entity_id
_entity_poly.type
_entity_poly.pdbx_seq_one_letter_code
_entity_poly.pdbx_strand_id
1 'polypeptide(L)'
;MKALVTLLLLAGLLACDLATAQQFSQASVGLGSVASTEGGTSVRVRLNQTSILQGIMLQAAGGAVKVLEVRLNKLNGESVVVADLSKGDTVEAGQTAESANLADQGFILSVDVQVQSINDMATLDFSLVTNGTGVALTSEVRESTTTATNGCLQDLCIGTDVYVVQNRAAYQARVSGVQRDGRFELTFFGSYSGTSGNWSRSEIAVTTGCQNQVCVGDDVYRALPGDTRDARVVAIQPNGAFVLHFFDGSGLLSDIARANIAIKSGCGRSYCVGQEFIYTGQGEQRHLRLVAVQGDGKYVMYFFDAQGVGGNWSEAEVRALRPVRLRAGALPAPPSRGFNNGGLY
;
A
#
# COMPACT_ATOMS: atom_id res chain seq x y z
N MET A 1 -86.28 -16.46 -3.15
CA MET A 1 -86.69 -17.25 -4.34
C MET A 1 -86.48 -16.37 -5.57
N LYS A 2 -85.42 -16.66 -6.33
CA LYS A 2 -85.44 -17.01 -7.77
C LYS A 2 -85.77 -15.83 -8.70
N ALA A 3 -84.93 -15.36 -9.61
CA ALA A 3 -83.62 -15.75 -10.09
C ALA A 3 -83.06 -14.54 -10.87
N LEU A 4 -81.86 -14.08 -10.55
CA LEU A 4 -81.09 -13.18 -11.42
C LEU A 4 -79.60 -13.48 -11.23
N VAL A 5 -79.27 -14.73 -11.52
CA VAL A 5 -77.92 -15.25 -11.73
C VAL A 5 -77.97 -15.86 -13.12
N THR A 6 -76.90 -15.70 -13.91
CA THR A 6 -76.70 -16.25 -15.27
C THR A 6 -77.01 -15.30 -16.43
N LEU A 7 -76.26 -14.19 -16.58
CA LEU A 7 -75.86 -13.69 -17.90
C LEU A 7 -74.76 -12.60 -17.81
N LEU A 8 -73.60 -12.91 -17.20
CA LEU A 8 -72.43 -12.02 -17.22
C LEU A 8 -71.12 -12.81 -17.05
N LEU A 9 -71.08 -13.99 -17.67
CA LEU A 9 -69.90 -14.82 -17.84
C LEU A 9 -69.88 -15.30 -19.29
N LEU A 10 -68.74 -15.06 -19.96
CA LEU A 10 -68.39 -15.41 -21.34
C LEU A 10 -68.88 -14.47 -22.47
N ALA A 11 -68.23 -13.32 -22.60
CA ALA A 11 -67.85 -12.79 -23.91
C ALA A 11 -66.66 -11.81 -23.78
N GLY A 12 -65.44 -12.35 -23.99
CA GLY A 12 -64.18 -11.62 -24.25
C GLY A 12 -63.45 -11.10 -23.01
N LEU A 13 -62.37 -11.69 -22.47
CA LEU A 13 -61.39 -12.64 -23.02
C LEU A 13 -60.81 -12.22 -24.38
N LEU A 14 -60.34 -10.97 -24.48
CA LEU A 14 -59.30 -10.49 -25.42
C LEU A 14 -59.09 -8.98 -25.22
N ALA A 15 -58.52 -8.59 -24.08
CA ALA A 15 -57.88 -7.29 -23.86
C ALA A 15 -57.16 -7.33 -22.50
N CYS A 16 -56.21 -8.25 -22.36
CA CYS A 16 -55.12 -8.00 -21.42
C CYS A 16 -54.23 -7.00 -22.15
N ASP A 17 -54.47 -5.71 -21.92
CA ASP A 17 -53.61 -4.66 -22.46
C ASP A 17 -52.19 -4.92 -21.99
N LEU A 18 -51.40 -5.31 -22.97
CA LEU A 18 -49.96 -5.50 -22.95
C LEU A 18 -49.30 -4.13 -22.84
N ALA A 19 -49.57 -3.43 -21.73
CA ALA A 19 -48.95 -2.16 -21.37
C ALA A 19 -48.12 -2.35 -20.09
N THR A 20 -47.34 -3.43 -20.01
CA THR A 20 -46.04 -3.34 -19.35
C THR A 20 -45.20 -2.41 -20.21
N ALA A 21 -45.30 -1.11 -19.92
CA ALA A 21 -44.23 -0.18 -20.20
C ALA A 21 -42.98 -0.78 -19.56
N GLN A 22 -42.14 -1.42 -20.38
CA GLN A 22 -40.75 -1.66 -20.04
C GLN A 22 -40.14 -0.28 -19.81
N GLN A 23 -40.18 0.18 -18.58
CA GLN A 23 -39.17 1.10 -18.07
C GLN A 23 -37.84 0.34 -18.19
N PHE A 24 -37.23 0.41 -19.37
CA PHE A 24 -35.81 0.17 -19.52
C PHE A 24 -35.12 1.24 -18.70
N SER A 25 -34.94 0.91 -17.42
CA SER A 25 -33.95 1.53 -16.55
C SER A 25 -32.66 1.61 -17.35
N GLN A 26 -32.18 2.83 -17.59
CA GLN A 26 -30.90 3.03 -18.24
C GLN A 26 -29.86 2.25 -17.45
N ALA A 27 -29.20 1.28 -18.08
CA ALA A 27 -28.07 0.60 -17.48
C ALA A 27 -26.99 1.64 -17.24
N SER A 28 -26.91 2.16 -16.01
CA SER A 28 -25.79 3.01 -15.62
C SER A 28 -24.56 2.12 -15.52
N VAL A 29 -23.45 2.58 -16.07
CA VAL A 29 -22.19 1.84 -16.05
C VAL A 29 -21.23 2.58 -15.13
N GLY A 30 -20.59 1.83 -14.22
CA GLY A 30 -19.60 2.36 -13.29
C GLY A 30 -18.20 1.85 -13.64
N LEU A 31 -17.21 2.73 -13.63
CA LEU A 31 -15.81 2.32 -13.61
C LEU A 31 -15.52 1.65 -12.26
N GLY A 32 -15.22 0.35 -12.28
CA GLY A 32 -15.07 -0.45 -11.06
C GLY A 32 -13.67 -0.36 -10.46
N SER A 33 -12.64 -0.47 -11.30
CA SER A 33 -11.23 -0.33 -10.90
C SER A 33 -10.31 -0.30 -12.12
N VAL A 34 -9.27 0.52 -12.09
CA VAL A 34 -8.14 0.49 -13.03
C VAL A 34 -6.92 -0.02 -12.26
N ALA A 35 -6.23 -1.03 -12.80
CA ALA A 35 -5.02 -1.60 -12.19
C ALA A 35 -3.93 -1.76 -13.25
N SER A 36 -2.76 -1.19 -12.99
CA SER A 36 -1.56 -1.40 -13.81
C SER A 36 -0.87 -2.70 -13.37
N THR A 37 -0.47 -3.53 -14.33
CA THR A 37 0.27 -4.78 -14.09
C THR A 37 1.52 -4.85 -14.97
N GLU A 38 2.50 -5.64 -14.56
CA GLU A 38 3.71 -5.93 -15.33
C GLU A 38 3.30 -6.70 -16.61
N GLY A 39 3.05 -5.98 -17.70
CA GLY A 39 2.51 -6.51 -18.95
C GLY A 39 1.35 -5.71 -19.56
N GLY A 40 0.78 -4.76 -18.83
CA GLY A 40 -0.29 -3.89 -19.34
C GLY A 40 -1.19 -3.30 -18.25
N THR A 41 -2.09 -2.42 -18.66
CA THR A 41 -3.14 -1.85 -17.81
C THR A 41 -4.41 -2.69 -17.93
N SER A 42 -4.88 -3.22 -16.81
CA SER A 42 -6.17 -3.90 -16.70
C SER A 42 -7.24 -2.91 -16.25
N VAL A 43 -8.26 -2.71 -17.08
CA VAL A 43 -9.45 -1.92 -16.77
C VAL A 43 -10.62 -2.86 -16.52
N ARG A 44 -11.21 -2.79 -15.34
CA ARG A 44 -12.44 -3.52 -15.00
C ARG A 44 -13.62 -2.56 -14.97
N VAL A 45 -14.56 -2.80 -15.87
CA VAL A 45 -15.83 -2.06 -15.95
C VAL A 45 -16.92 -2.91 -15.32
N ARG A 46 -17.59 -2.37 -14.30
CA ARG A 46 -18.75 -3.02 -13.67
C ARG A 46 -20.03 -2.38 -14.18
N LEU A 47 -20.98 -3.21 -14.59
CA LEU A 47 -22.31 -2.72 -14.94
C LEU A 47 -23.10 -2.56 -13.64
N ASN A 48 -23.78 -1.42 -13.44
CA ASN A 48 -24.63 -1.26 -12.25
C ASN A 48 -25.87 -2.17 -12.32
N GLN A 49 -26.23 -2.62 -13.52
CA GLN A 49 -27.27 -3.60 -13.78
C GLN A 49 -26.78 -4.59 -14.84
N THR A 50 -27.09 -5.87 -14.67
CA THR A 50 -26.74 -6.88 -15.66
C THR A 50 -27.50 -6.64 -16.96
N SER A 51 -26.81 -6.69 -18.09
CA SER A 51 -27.40 -6.40 -19.40
C SER A 51 -26.92 -7.38 -20.47
N ILE A 52 -27.69 -7.49 -21.54
CA ILE A 52 -27.28 -8.17 -22.77
C ILE A 52 -26.51 -7.16 -23.62
N LEU A 53 -25.23 -7.46 -23.88
CA LEU A 53 -24.39 -6.62 -24.73
C LEU A 53 -24.64 -6.96 -26.20
N GLN A 54 -24.76 -5.93 -27.03
CA GLN A 54 -24.79 -6.07 -28.49
C GLN A 54 -23.39 -5.96 -29.08
N GLY A 55 -22.52 -5.16 -28.44
CA GLY A 55 -21.14 -5.00 -28.88
C GLY A 55 -20.27 -4.22 -27.89
N ILE A 56 -18.97 -4.23 -28.18
CA ILE A 56 -17.94 -3.47 -27.47
C ILE A 56 -17.18 -2.66 -28.52
N MET A 57 -16.92 -1.39 -28.23
CA MET A 57 -16.03 -0.55 -29.04
C MET A 57 -14.87 -0.06 -28.17
N LEU A 58 -13.66 -0.19 -28.70
CA LEU A 58 -12.41 0.26 -28.10
C LEU A 58 -11.78 1.26 -29.05
N GLN A 59 -11.76 2.54 -28.68
CA GLN A 59 -11.11 3.57 -29.47
C GLN A 59 -9.84 4.05 -28.76
N ALA A 60 -8.72 3.96 -29.46
CA ALA A 60 -7.46 4.49 -28.96
C ALA A 60 -7.35 5.97 -29.34
N ALA A 61 -7.03 6.83 -28.38
CA ALA A 61 -6.80 8.26 -28.57
C ALA A 61 -5.43 8.63 -28.02
N GLY A 62 -4.71 9.54 -28.69
CA GLY A 62 -3.39 10.02 -28.24
C GLY A 62 -2.21 9.06 -28.46
N GLY A 63 -2.43 7.75 -28.53
CA GLY A 63 -1.39 6.74 -28.77
C GLY A 63 -1.97 5.39 -29.22
N ALA A 64 -1.12 4.48 -29.68
CA ALA A 64 -1.52 3.13 -30.09
C ALA A 64 -1.66 2.21 -28.87
N VAL A 65 -2.64 1.31 -28.90
CA VAL A 65 -2.95 0.39 -27.79
C VAL A 65 -3.04 -1.03 -28.30
N LYS A 66 -2.26 -1.93 -27.71
CA LYS A 66 -2.38 -3.38 -27.92
C LYS A 66 -3.47 -3.94 -27.01
N VAL A 67 -4.50 -4.56 -27.58
CA VAL A 67 -5.53 -5.23 -26.79
C VAL A 67 -5.09 -6.67 -26.53
N LEU A 68 -4.79 -6.97 -25.27
CA LEU A 68 -4.31 -8.30 -24.87
C LEU A 68 -5.47 -9.28 -24.70
N GLU A 69 -6.50 -8.86 -23.96
CA GLU A 69 -7.66 -9.68 -23.67
C GLU A 69 -8.88 -8.82 -23.36
N VAL A 70 -10.04 -9.22 -23.86
CA VAL A 70 -11.34 -8.70 -23.42
C VAL A 70 -12.18 -9.86 -22.94
N ARG A 71 -12.58 -9.83 -21.67
CA ARG A 71 -13.33 -10.90 -21.00
C ARG A 71 -14.66 -10.39 -20.47
N LEU A 72 -15.73 -11.06 -20.87
CA LEU A 72 -17.07 -10.89 -20.34
C LEU A 72 -17.23 -11.80 -19.13
N ASN A 73 -17.69 -11.25 -18.01
CA ASN A 73 -18.06 -12.02 -16.83
C ASN A 73 -19.58 -12.04 -16.72
N LYS A 74 -20.18 -13.22 -16.82
CA LYS A 74 -21.63 -13.41 -16.79
C LYS A 74 -22.15 -13.47 -15.35
N LEU A 75 -23.46 -13.28 -15.18
CA LEU A 75 -24.12 -13.37 -13.87
C LEU A 75 -24.01 -14.77 -13.23
N ASN A 76 -23.91 -15.83 -14.04
CA ASN A 76 -23.75 -17.21 -13.57
C ASN A 76 -22.31 -17.54 -13.11
N GLY A 77 -21.38 -16.58 -13.15
CA GLY A 77 -19.98 -16.77 -12.79
C GLY A 77 -19.09 -17.31 -13.92
N GLU A 78 -19.65 -17.57 -15.10
CA GLU A 78 -18.89 -17.96 -16.29
C GLU A 78 -18.17 -16.74 -16.90
N SER A 79 -16.96 -16.96 -17.40
CA SER A 79 -16.20 -15.95 -18.14
C SER A 79 -16.02 -16.35 -19.60
N VAL A 80 -16.23 -15.40 -20.51
CA VAL A 80 -16.06 -15.62 -21.96
C VAL A 80 -15.09 -14.59 -22.54
N VAL A 81 -14.10 -15.07 -23.28
CA VAL A 81 -13.15 -14.21 -24.01
C VAL A 81 -13.79 -13.75 -25.32
N VAL A 82 -13.73 -12.44 -25.59
CA VAL A 82 -14.21 -11.84 -26.84
C VAL A 82 -13.12 -11.97 -27.89
N ALA A 83 -13.22 -13.03 -28.69
CA ALA A 83 -12.19 -13.42 -29.65
C ALA A 83 -11.84 -12.33 -30.67
N ASP A 84 -12.80 -11.49 -31.04
CA ASP A 84 -12.58 -10.40 -32.01
C ASP A 84 -11.65 -9.30 -31.48
N LEU A 85 -11.56 -9.14 -30.16
CA LEU A 85 -10.75 -8.12 -29.50
C LEU A 85 -9.52 -8.69 -28.76
N SER A 86 -9.39 -10.02 -28.66
CA SER A 86 -8.39 -10.68 -27.80
C SER A 86 -7.23 -11.34 -28.58
N LYS A 87 -6.86 -10.79 -29.74
CA LYS A 87 -5.81 -11.36 -30.60
C LYS A 87 -4.44 -10.71 -30.44
N GLY A 88 -4.28 -9.80 -29.49
CA GLY A 88 -3.06 -8.97 -29.41
C GLY A 88 -3.01 -7.92 -30.52
N ASP A 89 -4.15 -7.60 -31.12
CA ASP A 89 -4.26 -6.60 -32.18
C ASP A 89 -3.93 -5.22 -31.62
N THR A 90 -3.23 -4.44 -32.44
CA THR A 90 -2.91 -3.05 -32.13
C THR A 90 -3.98 -2.15 -32.71
N VAL A 91 -4.58 -1.33 -31.85
CA VAL A 91 -5.49 -0.25 -32.21
C VAL A 91 -4.66 1.03 -32.29
N GLU A 92 -4.38 1.50 -33.50
CA GLU A 92 -3.59 2.73 -33.68
C GLU A 92 -4.34 3.96 -33.17
N ALA A 93 -3.61 5.04 -32.90
CA ALA A 93 -4.23 6.30 -32.48
C ALA A 93 -5.29 6.77 -33.48
N GLY A 94 -6.51 7.02 -32.99
CA GLY A 94 -7.68 7.40 -33.77
C GLY A 94 -8.46 6.22 -34.37
N GLN A 95 -7.97 4.99 -34.26
CA GLN A 95 -8.69 3.79 -34.69
C GLN A 95 -9.64 3.27 -33.62
N THR A 96 -10.65 2.53 -34.09
CA THR A 96 -11.61 1.82 -33.25
C THR A 96 -11.57 0.35 -33.57
N ALA A 97 -11.38 -0.49 -32.56
CA ALA A 97 -11.65 -1.92 -32.64
C ALA A 97 -13.05 -2.19 -32.10
N GLU A 98 -13.79 -3.08 -32.76
CA GLU A 98 -15.15 -3.41 -32.38
C GLU A 98 -15.38 -4.92 -32.37
N SER A 99 -16.25 -5.37 -31.46
CA SER A 99 -16.88 -6.68 -31.54
C SER A 99 -18.39 -6.50 -31.56
N ALA A 100 -19.04 -7.18 -32.48
CA ALA A 100 -20.48 -7.16 -32.68
C ALA A 100 -21.09 -8.53 -32.37
N ASN A 101 -22.41 -8.58 -32.20
CA ASN A 101 -23.20 -9.79 -31.98
C ASN A 101 -22.91 -10.51 -30.65
N LEU A 102 -22.67 -9.75 -29.58
CA LEU A 102 -22.49 -10.31 -28.23
C LEU A 102 -23.81 -10.73 -27.56
N ALA A 103 -24.94 -10.62 -28.26
CA ALA A 103 -26.27 -10.87 -27.71
C ALA A 103 -26.44 -12.31 -27.21
N ASP A 104 -25.78 -13.26 -27.85
CA ASP A 104 -25.84 -14.68 -27.53
C ASP A 104 -25.03 -15.04 -26.27
N GLN A 105 -24.29 -14.09 -25.69
CA GLN A 105 -23.47 -14.30 -24.50
C GLN A 105 -24.27 -14.21 -23.19
N GLY A 106 -25.55 -13.82 -23.24
CA GLY A 106 -26.43 -13.73 -22.08
C GLY A 106 -26.20 -12.48 -21.22
N PHE A 107 -26.59 -12.54 -19.95
CA PHE A 107 -26.51 -11.40 -19.03
C PHE A 107 -25.09 -11.22 -18.49
N ILE A 108 -24.50 -10.07 -18.84
CA ILE A 108 -23.15 -9.68 -18.43
C ILE A 108 -23.19 -8.89 -17.13
N LEU A 109 -22.27 -9.17 -16.22
CA LEU A 109 -22.08 -8.49 -14.93
C LEU A 109 -20.93 -7.47 -15.01
N SER A 110 -19.80 -7.86 -15.59
CA SER A 110 -18.64 -6.98 -15.77
C SER A 110 -17.86 -7.33 -17.03
N VAL A 111 -17.12 -6.34 -17.54
CA VAL A 111 -16.19 -6.50 -18.66
C VAL A 111 -14.80 -6.16 -18.15
N ASP A 112 -13.88 -7.10 -18.31
CA ASP A 112 -12.46 -6.91 -18.00
C ASP A 112 -11.70 -6.72 -19.32
N VAL A 113 -11.01 -5.60 -19.45
CA VAL A 113 -10.21 -5.25 -20.63
C VAL A 113 -8.76 -5.15 -20.19
N GLN A 114 -7.88 -5.98 -20.75
CA GLN A 114 -6.44 -5.89 -20.59
C GLN A 114 -5.84 -5.29 -21.84
N VAL A 115 -5.17 -4.15 -21.67
CA VAL A 115 -4.52 -3.43 -22.76
C VAL A 115 -3.09 -3.07 -22.40
N GLN A 116 -2.25 -2.86 -23.40
CA GLN A 116 -0.89 -2.39 -23.23
C GLN A 116 -0.69 -1.21 -24.19
N SER A 117 -0.22 -0.07 -23.69
CA SER A 117 0.13 1.03 -24.59
C SER A 117 1.37 0.69 -25.41
N ILE A 118 1.47 1.22 -26.62
CA ILE A 118 2.64 1.06 -27.47
C ILE A 118 3.33 2.43 -27.61
N ASN A 119 4.56 2.50 -27.12
CA ASN A 119 5.52 3.60 -27.27
C ASN A 119 5.25 4.92 -26.55
N ASP A 120 4.06 5.21 -26.00
CA ASP A 120 3.75 6.44 -25.23
C ASP A 120 2.43 6.32 -24.42
N MET A 121 1.98 7.40 -23.74
CA MET A 121 0.63 7.45 -23.14
C MET A 121 -0.47 7.34 -24.20
N ALA A 122 -1.45 6.48 -23.96
CA ALA A 122 -2.67 6.39 -24.76
C ALA A 122 -3.91 6.60 -23.88
N THR A 123 -4.98 7.09 -24.47
CA THR A 123 -6.30 7.13 -23.86
C THR A 123 -7.13 6.04 -24.54
N LEU A 124 -7.87 5.26 -23.76
CA LEU A 124 -8.77 4.25 -24.31
C LEU A 124 -10.21 4.65 -24.01
N ASP A 125 -10.92 5.04 -25.05
CA ASP A 125 -12.36 5.23 -24.99
C ASP A 125 -13.04 3.87 -25.15
N PHE A 126 -13.83 3.51 -24.15
CA PHE A 126 -14.51 2.22 -24.04
C PHE A 126 -16.01 2.45 -24.13
N SER A 127 -16.66 1.89 -25.14
CA SER A 127 -18.11 1.99 -25.29
C SER A 127 -18.76 0.61 -25.29
N LEU A 128 -19.83 0.48 -24.51
CA LEU A 128 -20.68 -0.70 -24.49
C LEU A 128 -21.96 -0.40 -25.24
N VAL A 129 -22.26 -1.22 -26.24
CA VAL A 129 -23.51 -1.13 -26.99
C VAL A 129 -24.49 -2.12 -26.39
N THR A 130 -25.64 -1.64 -25.92
CA THR A 130 -26.78 -2.46 -25.47
C THR A 130 -27.96 -2.28 -26.42
N ASN A 131 -29.09 -2.96 -26.19
CA ASN A 131 -30.31 -2.91 -27.04
C ASN A 131 -30.84 -1.48 -27.26
N GLY A 132 -30.25 -0.73 -28.19
CA GLY A 132 -30.69 0.60 -28.63
C GLY A 132 -30.04 1.80 -27.93
N THR A 133 -29.17 1.59 -26.93
CA THR A 133 -28.43 2.67 -26.26
C THR A 133 -26.96 2.28 -26.08
N GLY A 134 -26.07 3.12 -26.63
CA GLY A 134 -24.64 3.06 -26.36
C GLY A 134 -24.34 3.80 -25.05
N VAL A 135 -23.59 3.17 -24.16
CA VAL A 135 -23.02 3.82 -22.99
C VAL A 135 -21.53 3.98 -23.25
N ALA A 136 -21.09 5.22 -23.44
CA ALA A 136 -19.68 5.56 -23.59
C ALA A 136 -19.04 5.81 -22.22
N LEU A 137 -17.88 5.19 -21.98
CA LEU A 137 -17.00 5.45 -20.86
C LEU A 137 -15.63 5.84 -21.40
N THR A 138 -15.14 7.00 -20.99
CA THR A 138 -13.75 7.38 -21.27
C THR A 138 -12.88 6.95 -20.09
N SER A 139 -11.86 6.13 -20.36
CA SER A 139 -10.83 5.79 -19.38
C SER A 139 -9.47 6.25 -19.87
N GLU A 140 -8.76 7.01 -19.05
CA GLU A 140 -7.36 7.32 -19.34
C GLU A 140 -6.52 6.06 -19.06
N VAL A 141 -5.85 5.51 -20.07
CA VAL A 141 -5.02 4.31 -19.95
C VAL A 141 -3.56 4.74 -20.00
N ARG A 142 -3.08 5.26 -18.88
CA ARG A 142 -1.65 5.56 -18.78
C ARG A 142 -0.89 4.24 -18.85
N GLU A 143 0.09 4.19 -19.75
CA GLU A 143 1.15 3.22 -19.65
C GLU A 143 1.82 3.47 -18.30
N SER A 144 1.78 2.51 -17.38
CA SER A 144 2.79 2.46 -16.34
C SER A 144 4.08 2.16 -17.10
N THR A 145 4.77 3.22 -17.54
CA THR A 145 6.06 3.16 -18.21
C THR A 145 7.08 2.72 -17.17
N THR A 146 6.97 1.45 -16.75
CA THR A 146 7.97 0.75 -15.94
C THR A 146 9.18 0.51 -16.82
N THR A 147 9.90 1.59 -17.08
CA THR A 147 11.10 1.64 -17.92
C THR A 147 12.36 1.30 -17.12
N ALA A 148 12.22 0.81 -15.87
CA ALA A 148 13.35 0.27 -15.14
C ALA A 148 13.72 -1.07 -15.77
N THR A 149 14.83 -1.09 -16.51
CA THR A 149 15.36 -2.25 -17.26
C THR A 149 15.64 -3.48 -16.39
N ASN A 150 15.52 -3.37 -15.07
CA ASN A 150 15.60 -4.44 -14.07
C ASN A 150 14.53 -4.31 -12.95
N GLY A 151 13.45 -3.52 -13.15
CA GLY A 151 12.44 -3.27 -12.13
C GLY A 151 12.91 -2.44 -10.93
N CYS A 152 14.15 -1.91 -10.95
CA CYS A 152 14.73 -1.13 -9.86
C CYS A 152 15.13 0.28 -10.29
N LEU A 153 14.99 1.23 -9.37
CA LEU A 153 15.54 2.57 -9.45
C LEU A 153 16.18 2.92 -8.10
N GLN A 154 17.49 3.20 -8.15
CA GLN A 154 18.32 3.41 -6.96
C GLN A 154 18.31 2.16 -6.07
N ASP A 155 17.93 2.31 -4.80
CA ASP A 155 17.83 1.25 -3.80
C ASP A 155 16.42 0.65 -3.68
N LEU A 156 15.49 1.02 -4.57
CA LEU A 156 14.12 0.55 -4.58
C LEU A 156 13.83 -0.29 -5.82
N CYS A 157 13.28 -1.48 -5.62
CA CYS A 157 12.84 -2.37 -6.67
C CYS A 157 11.33 -2.60 -6.58
N ILE A 158 10.69 -2.92 -7.70
CA ILE A 158 9.33 -3.48 -7.71
C ILE A 158 9.30 -4.70 -6.79
N GLY A 159 8.26 -4.77 -5.95
CA GLY A 159 8.10 -5.79 -4.93
C GLY A 159 8.71 -5.42 -3.57
N THR A 160 9.56 -4.40 -3.48
CA THR A 160 10.13 -3.94 -2.21
C THR A 160 9.05 -3.33 -1.31
N ASP A 161 8.97 -3.78 -0.06
CA ASP A 161 8.15 -3.16 0.97
C ASP A 161 8.79 -1.85 1.45
N VAL A 162 7.98 -0.82 1.62
CA VAL A 162 8.42 0.54 1.95
C VAL A 162 7.44 1.22 2.90
N TYR A 163 7.86 2.34 3.47
CA TYR A 163 6.96 3.26 4.17
C TYR A 163 6.94 4.61 3.48
N VAL A 164 5.76 5.12 3.14
CA VAL A 164 5.58 6.49 2.64
C VAL A 164 5.45 7.43 3.82
N VAL A 165 6.31 8.45 3.86
CA VAL A 165 6.35 9.44 4.94
C VAL A 165 5.66 10.73 4.49
N GLN A 166 4.56 11.08 5.16
CA GLN A 166 3.82 12.30 4.88
C GLN A 166 3.30 12.90 6.19
N ASN A 167 3.58 14.18 6.45
CA ASN A 167 3.11 14.90 7.64
C ASN A 167 3.42 14.16 8.97
N ARG A 168 4.63 13.59 9.10
CA ARG A 168 5.07 12.76 10.24
C ARG A 168 4.34 11.42 10.44
N ALA A 169 3.37 11.11 9.58
CA ALA A 169 2.75 9.79 9.50
C ALA A 169 3.54 8.92 8.52
N ALA A 170 3.50 7.61 8.74
CA ALA A 170 4.09 6.62 7.86
C ALA A 170 3.03 5.59 7.44
N TYR A 171 2.96 5.32 6.13
CA TYR A 171 2.02 4.38 5.55
C TYR A 171 2.77 3.24 4.88
N GLN A 172 2.42 2.00 5.20
CA GLN A 172 3.06 0.85 4.60
C GLN A 172 2.57 0.67 3.15
N ALA A 173 3.52 0.46 2.25
CA ALA A 173 3.23 0.20 0.86
C ALA A 173 4.26 -0.78 0.27
N ARG A 174 4.01 -1.23 -0.95
CA ARG A 174 4.97 -1.97 -1.78
C ARG A 174 5.15 -1.22 -3.08
N VAL A 175 6.38 -1.16 -3.56
CA VAL A 175 6.67 -0.61 -4.89
C VAL A 175 6.03 -1.52 -5.94
N SER A 176 5.05 -1.00 -6.67
CA SER A 176 4.37 -1.73 -7.75
C SER A 176 4.89 -1.33 -9.13
N GLY A 177 5.54 -0.17 -9.23
CA GLY A 177 6.12 0.32 -10.49
C GLY A 177 7.13 1.44 -10.29
N VAL A 178 7.94 1.67 -11.31
CA VAL A 178 8.89 2.78 -11.42
C VAL A 178 8.57 3.55 -12.68
N GLN A 179 8.18 4.82 -12.57
CA GLN A 179 7.82 5.68 -13.69
C GLN A 179 9.07 6.19 -14.43
N ARG A 180 8.89 6.54 -15.72
CA ARG A 180 9.97 7.05 -16.58
C ARG A 180 10.66 8.31 -16.07
N ASP A 181 9.94 9.14 -15.31
CA ASP A 181 10.46 10.37 -14.70
C ASP A 181 11.21 10.13 -13.38
N GLY A 182 11.38 8.86 -12.98
CA GLY A 182 12.08 8.48 -11.77
C GLY A 182 11.21 8.46 -10.50
N ARG A 183 9.89 8.56 -10.65
CA ARG A 183 8.94 8.41 -9.55
C ARG A 183 8.48 6.97 -9.38
N PHE A 184 7.80 6.69 -8.27
CA PHE A 184 7.35 5.35 -7.91
C PHE A 184 5.82 5.27 -7.93
N GLU A 185 5.33 4.11 -8.35
CA GLU A 185 3.96 3.64 -8.15
C GLU A 185 3.96 2.67 -6.97
N LEU A 186 3.01 2.87 -6.05
CA LEU A 186 2.95 2.17 -4.78
C LEU A 186 1.57 1.56 -4.56
N THR A 187 1.55 0.30 -4.11
CA THR A 187 0.34 -0.35 -3.59
C THR A 187 0.35 -0.29 -2.07
N PHE A 188 -0.67 0.35 -1.50
CA PHE A 188 -0.79 0.55 -0.05
C PHE A 188 -1.51 -0.62 0.62
N PHE A 189 -1.14 -0.90 1.87
CA PHE A 189 -1.76 -1.93 2.70
C PHE A 189 -2.26 -1.38 4.03
N GLY A 190 -3.21 -2.10 4.64
CA GLY A 190 -3.76 -1.77 5.96
C GLY A 190 -4.91 -0.77 5.87
N SER A 191 -4.87 0.28 6.70
CA SER A 191 -5.91 1.32 6.74
C SER A 191 -5.93 2.21 5.50
N TYR A 192 -4.82 2.29 4.78
CA TYR A 192 -4.75 2.81 3.43
C TYR A 192 -4.75 1.64 2.45
N SER A 193 -5.64 1.68 1.45
CA SER A 193 -5.74 0.65 0.43
C SER A 193 -5.81 1.28 -0.96
N GLY A 194 -5.32 0.55 -1.96
CA GLY A 194 -5.28 0.99 -3.35
C GLY A 194 -3.88 1.29 -3.84
N THR A 195 -3.80 1.70 -5.11
CA THR A 195 -2.55 2.04 -5.78
C THR A 195 -2.51 3.55 -6.01
N SER A 196 -1.36 4.17 -5.75
CA SER A 196 -1.12 5.59 -6.02
C SER A 196 0.24 5.76 -6.67
N GLY A 197 0.31 6.61 -7.69
CA GLY A 197 1.53 6.94 -8.43
C GLY A 197 2.16 8.26 -7.99
N ASN A 198 3.25 8.63 -8.67
CA ASN A 198 3.87 9.95 -8.61
C ASN A 198 4.67 10.24 -7.32
N TRP A 199 5.11 9.20 -6.60
CA TRP A 199 5.89 9.33 -5.37
C TRP A 199 7.38 9.54 -5.66
N SER A 200 7.99 10.52 -5.02
CA SER A 200 9.44 10.74 -5.13
C SER A 200 10.23 9.84 -4.18
N ARG A 201 11.49 9.54 -4.51
CA ARG A 201 12.39 8.81 -3.60
C ARG A 201 12.43 9.44 -2.21
N SER A 202 12.45 10.78 -2.12
CA SER A 202 12.56 11.53 -0.86
C SER A 202 11.43 11.27 0.12
N GLU A 203 10.28 10.80 -0.35
CA GLU A 203 9.08 10.52 0.45
C GLU A 203 9.00 9.07 0.91
N ILE A 204 9.93 8.21 0.47
CA ILE A 204 9.88 6.76 0.66
C ILE A 204 11.00 6.34 1.61
N ALA A 205 10.64 5.74 2.74
CA ALA A 205 11.56 5.10 3.66
C ALA A 205 11.72 3.61 3.33
N VAL A 206 12.96 3.12 3.35
CA VAL A 206 13.30 1.72 3.00
C VAL A 206 13.25 0.83 4.23
N THR A 207 12.76 -0.41 4.08
CA THR A 207 12.61 -1.39 5.18
C THR A 207 13.83 -2.30 5.37
N THR A 208 14.99 -1.91 4.83
CA THR A 208 16.23 -2.67 4.93
C THR A 208 17.42 -1.75 5.16
N GLY A 209 18.51 -2.33 5.67
CA GLY A 209 19.78 -1.63 5.86
C GLY A 209 19.96 -1.02 7.24
N CYS A 210 21.08 -0.30 7.38
CA CYS A 210 21.52 0.31 8.62
C CYS A 210 22.03 1.72 8.37
N GLN A 211 21.76 2.62 9.31
CA GLN A 211 22.22 4.00 9.30
C GLN A 211 22.75 4.36 10.68
N ASN A 212 24.00 4.83 10.78
CA ASN A 212 24.60 5.27 12.04
C ASN A 212 24.46 4.25 13.19
N GLN A 213 24.78 2.97 12.92
CA GLN A 213 24.69 1.83 13.85
C GLN A 213 23.27 1.46 14.30
N VAL A 214 22.24 1.98 13.63
CA VAL A 214 20.84 1.61 13.86
C VAL A 214 20.33 0.94 12.59
N CYS A 215 19.88 -0.30 12.71
CA CYS A 215 19.38 -1.10 11.61
C CYS A 215 17.86 -1.21 11.64
N VAL A 216 17.24 -1.42 10.49
CA VAL A 216 15.85 -1.84 10.45
C VAL A 216 15.72 -3.19 11.18
N GLY A 217 14.71 -3.29 12.04
CA GLY A 217 14.49 -4.44 12.93
C GLY A 217 15.07 -4.28 14.34
N ASP A 218 15.94 -3.28 14.59
CA ASP A 218 16.46 -3.02 15.93
C ASP A 218 15.36 -2.54 16.89
N ASP A 219 15.37 -3.09 18.10
CA ASP A 219 14.58 -2.58 19.21
C ASP A 219 15.36 -1.45 19.92
N VAL A 220 14.72 -0.29 20.04
CA VAL A 220 15.31 0.96 20.49
C VAL A 220 14.40 1.68 21.49
N TYR A 221 14.92 2.69 22.18
CA TYR A 221 14.07 3.69 22.80
C TYR A 221 14.05 4.96 21.96
N ARG A 222 12.87 5.55 21.75
CA ARG A 222 12.77 6.98 21.45
C ARG A 222 12.97 7.72 22.76
N ALA A 223 14.08 8.42 22.91
CA ALA A 223 14.50 9.02 24.17
C ALA A 223 14.48 10.55 24.07
N LEU A 224 13.31 11.14 24.33
CA LEU A 224 13.15 12.58 24.48
C LEU A 224 13.06 12.96 25.96
N PRO A 225 13.36 14.22 26.32
CA PRO A 225 13.11 14.72 27.68
C PRO A 225 11.64 14.51 28.08
N GLY A 226 11.41 13.70 29.12
CA GLY A 226 10.07 13.40 29.62
C GLY A 226 9.24 12.41 28.77
N ASP A 227 9.76 11.91 27.66
CA ASP A 227 9.05 11.01 26.76
C ASP A 227 10.03 9.93 26.25
N THR A 228 10.16 8.86 27.03
CA THR A 228 11.01 7.70 26.70
C THR A 228 10.13 6.50 26.44
N ARG A 229 10.11 6.03 25.19
CA ARG A 229 9.19 4.98 24.75
C ARG A 229 9.91 3.89 23.99
N ASP A 230 9.48 2.67 24.20
CA ASP A 230 10.02 1.49 23.55
C ASP A 230 9.46 1.35 22.13
N ALA A 231 10.32 1.08 21.16
CA ALA A 231 9.96 1.02 19.76
C ALA A 231 10.87 0.08 18.96
N ARG A 232 10.43 -0.26 17.75
CA ARG A 232 11.22 -0.92 16.72
C ARG A 232 11.45 0.00 15.55
N VAL A 233 12.65 0.00 14.99
CA VAL A 233 12.96 0.67 13.72
C VAL A 233 12.37 -0.15 12.58
N VAL A 234 11.45 0.43 11.81
CA VAL A 234 10.78 -0.27 10.70
C VAL A 234 11.22 0.21 9.32
N ALA A 235 11.74 1.43 9.23
CA ALA A 235 12.31 1.95 7.99
C ALA A 235 13.29 3.09 8.23
N ILE A 236 14.11 3.36 7.20
CA ILE A 236 15.08 4.45 7.17
C ILE A 236 14.75 5.38 6.00
N GLN A 237 14.64 6.67 6.27
CA GLN A 237 14.40 7.68 5.26
C GLN A 237 15.69 8.07 4.53
N PRO A 238 15.60 8.57 3.28
CA PRO A 238 16.78 8.99 2.52
C PRO A 238 17.55 10.16 3.15
N ASN A 239 16.89 10.97 4.00
CA ASN A 239 17.55 12.02 4.79
C ASN A 239 18.27 11.48 6.05
N GLY A 240 18.27 10.17 6.28
CA GLY A 240 18.87 9.51 7.44
C GLY A 240 18.02 9.53 8.72
N ALA A 241 16.79 10.03 8.67
CA ALA A 241 15.81 9.89 9.75
C ALA A 241 15.20 8.48 9.75
N PHE A 242 14.53 8.13 10.85
CA PHE A 242 13.98 6.79 11.06
C PHE A 242 12.46 6.82 11.19
N VAL A 243 11.84 5.71 10.84
CA VAL A 243 10.43 5.41 11.13
C VAL A 243 10.40 4.37 12.25
N LEU A 244 9.64 4.67 13.30
CA LEU A 244 9.52 3.84 14.49
C LEU A 244 8.10 3.29 14.64
N HIS A 245 8.00 2.03 15.05
CA HIS A 245 6.76 1.40 15.51
C HIS A 245 6.83 1.21 17.02
N PHE A 246 5.89 1.81 17.77
CA PHE A 246 5.90 1.75 19.24
C PHE A 246 5.22 0.48 19.77
N PHE A 247 5.81 -0.14 20.78
CA PHE A 247 5.29 -1.38 21.37
C PHE A 247 4.06 -1.17 22.26
N ASP A 248 3.79 0.07 22.69
CA ASP A 248 2.62 0.43 23.48
C ASP A 248 1.38 0.73 22.64
N GLY A 249 1.43 0.47 21.33
CA GLY A 249 0.29 0.57 20.44
C GLY A 249 -0.02 1.98 19.93
N SER A 250 0.81 3.00 20.20
CA SER A 250 0.57 4.33 19.61
C SER A 250 0.90 4.43 18.11
N GLY A 251 1.15 3.31 17.45
CA GLY A 251 1.34 3.24 16.01
C GLY A 251 2.74 3.63 15.53
N LEU A 252 2.79 4.27 14.37
CA LEU A 252 4.00 4.64 13.65
C LEU A 252 4.29 6.12 13.79
N LEU A 253 5.57 6.48 13.89
CA LEU A 253 6.03 7.86 13.81
C LEU A 253 7.26 7.94 12.90
N SER A 254 7.28 8.92 12.01
CA SER A 254 8.42 9.18 11.13
C SER A 254 9.23 10.41 11.60
N ASP A 255 10.24 10.76 10.82
CA ASP A 255 11.12 11.93 10.99
C ASP A 255 11.90 11.92 12.31
N ILE A 256 12.19 10.72 12.83
CA ILE A 256 12.96 10.58 14.06
C ILE A 256 14.45 10.69 13.75
N ALA A 257 15.09 11.73 14.26
CA ALA A 257 16.53 11.91 14.14
C ALA A 257 17.32 10.89 14.98
N ARG A 258 18.53 10.53 14.53
CA ARG A 258 19.43 9.60 15.23
C ARG A 258 19.69 9.98 16.70
N ALA A 259 19.78 11.28 17.00
CA ALA A 259 20.00 11.79 18.36
C ALA A 259 18.86 11.40 19.33
N ASN A 260 17.65 11.21 18.82
CA ASN A 260 16.48 10.86 19.62
C ASN A 260 16.28 9.34 19.77
N ILE A 261 17.21 8.54 19.25
CA ILE A 261 17.18 7.08 19.31
C ILE A 261 18.28 6.58 20.24
N ALA A 262 17.88 5.76 21.20
CA ALA A 262 18.78 5.04 22.08
C ALA A 262 18.82 3.55 21.74
N ILE A 263 20.00 3.03 21.42
CA ILE A 263 20.21 1.60 21.13
C ILE A 263 20.34 0.80 22.43
N LYS A 264 19.67 -0.35 22.52
CA LYS A 264 19.62 -1.20 23.73
C LYS A 264 20.84 -2.11 23.92
N SER A 265 21.94 -1.82 23.24
CA SER A 265 23.17 -2.59 23.33
C SER A 265 24.39 -1.72 23.06
N GLY A 266 25.56 -2.21 23.49
CA GLY A 266 26.84 -1.54 23.27
C GLY A 266 27.21 -0.57 24.37
N CYS A 267 28.15 0.32 24.04
CA CYS A 267 28.71 1.28 24.98
C CYS A 267 28.64 2.69 24.40
N GLY A 268 28.35 3.66 25.27
CA GLY A 268 28.63 5.05 25.02
C GLY A 268 30.11 5.35 25.25
N ARG A 269 30.43 6.61 25.53
CA ARG A 269 31.82 7.04 25.74
C ARG A 269 32.45 6.42 26.99
N SER A 270 31.67 6.33 28.06
CA SER A 270 32.19 5.99 29.39
C SER A 270 31.44 4.82 30.02
N TYR A 271 30.26 4.48 29.52
CA TYR A 271 29.36 3.52 30.14
C TYR A 271 28.73 2.59 29.11
N CYS A 272 28.47 1.35 29.53
CA CYS A 272 27.89 0.30 28.69
C CYS A 272 26.49 -0.09 29.18
N VAL A 273 25.65 -0.52 28.24
CA VAL A 273 24.34 -1.10 28.57
C VAL A 273 24.53 -2.29 29.51
N GLY A 274 23.70 -2.34 30.55
CA GLY A 274 23.76 -3.32 31.63
C GLY A 274 24.51 -2.84 32.87
N GLN A 275 25.28 -1.74 32.81
CA GLN A 275 25.91 -1.19 34.00
C GLN A 275 24.87 -0.63 34.98
N GLU A 276 25.14 -0.80 36.27
CA GLU A 276 24.24 -0.39 37.34
C GLU A 276 24.83 0.72 38.21
N PHE A 277 23.96 1.57 38.71
CA PHE A 277 24.32 2.79 39.44
C PHE A 277 23.41 2.98 40.65
N ILE A 278 23.94 3.66 41.67
CA ILE A 278 23.17 4.19 42.79
C ILE A 278 23.13 5.72 42.66
N TYR A 279 21.92 6.26 42.56
CA TYR A 279 21.67 7.68 42.70
C TYR A 279 21.41 8.01 44.16
N THR A 280 22.25 8.86 44.74
CA THR A 280 22.10 9.41 46.09
C THR A 280 21.77 10.89 45.97
N GLY A 281 20.50 11.26 46.06
CA GLY A 281 20.03 12.64 45.93
C GLY A 281 18.77 12.88 46.77
N GLN A 282 18.65 14.07 47.36
CA GLN A 282 17.49 14.48 48.18
C GLN A 282 17.15 13.54 49.35
N GLY A 283 18.14 12.81 49.87
CA GLY A 283 17.94 11.85 50.97
C GLY A 283 17.43 10.48 50.52
N GLU A 284 17.20 10.27 49.22
CA GLU A 284 16.79 8.98 48.66
C GLU A 284 17.96 8.27 47.98
N GLN A 285 17.97 6.94 48.09
CA GLN A 285 18.85 6.06 47.32
C GLN A 285 18.03 5.32 46.29
N ARG A 286 18.34 5.53 45.00
CA ARG A 286 17.67 4.83 43.89
C ARG A 286 18.66 3.95 43.17
N HIS A 287 18.26 2.72 42.88
CA HIS A 287 19.03 1.78 42.07
C HIS A 287 18.62 1.93 40.61
N LEU A 288 19.61 2.10 39.74
CA LEU A 288 19.44 2.36 38.32
C LEU A 288 20.23 1.35 37.48
N ARG A 289 19.75 1.05 36.28
CA ARG A 289 20.50 0.30 35.26
C ARG A 289 20.50 1.07 33.94
N LEU A 290 21.66 1.21 33.31
CA LEU A 290 21.77 1.75 31.96
C LEU A 290 21.20 0.74 30.97
N VAL A 291 20.12 1.09 30.28
CA VAL A 291 19.40 0.19 29.36
C VAL A 291 19.56 0.56 27.89
N ALA A 292 19.98 1.79 27.57
CA ALA A 292 20.30 2.17 26.20
C ALA A 292 21.23 3.40 26.12
N VAL A 293 21.85 3.59 24.95
CA VAL A 293 22.76 4.68 24.64
C VAL A 293 22.24 5.48 23.44
N GLN A 294 22.06 6.79 23.60
CA GLN A 294 21.60 7.70 22.55
C GLN A 294 22.71 8.07 21.56
N GLY A 295 22.31 8.43 20.34
CA GLY A 295 23.24 8.85 19.28
C GLY A 295 24.00 10.13 19.58
N ASP A 296 23.48 10.98 20.46
CA ASP A 296 24.13 12.21 20.93
C ASP A 296 25.00 11.99 22.19
N GLY A 297 25.19 10.74 22.62
CA GLY A 297 26.02 10.37 23.75
C GLY A 297 25.32 10.43 25.12
N LYS A 298 24.01 10.67 25.15
CA LYS A 298 23.19 10.54 26.36
C LYS A 298 22.78 9.08 26.64
N TYR A 299 22.19 8.86 27.81
CA TYR A 299 21.87 7.53 28.32
C TYR A 299 20.40 7.42 28.69
N VAL A 300 19.88 6.19 28.59
CA VAL A 300 18.56 5.81 29.11
C VAL A 300 18.77 4.88 30.30
N MET A 301 18.09 5.20 31.39
CA MET A 301 18.16 4.48 32.66
C MET A 301 16.84 3.81 32.96
N TYR A 302 16.91 2.60 33.51
CA TYR A 302 15.81 1.90 34.16
C TYR A 302 15.90 2.11 35.67
N PHE A 303 14.77 2.42 36.29
CA PHE A 303 14.62 2.71 37.71
C PHE A 303 13.95 1.50 38.37
N PHE A 304 14.68 0.76 39.21
CA PHE A 304 14.17 -0.47 39.81
C PHE A 304 13.02 -0.24 40.79
N ASP A 305 13.05 0.89 41.50
CA ASP A 305 12.05 1.31 42.48
C ASP A 305 10.72 1.71 41.81
N ALA A 306 10.80 2.50 40.74
CA ALA A 306 9.63 2.96 40.00
C ALA A 306 9.16 1.99 38.91
N GLN A 307 9.94 0.93 38.62
CA GLN A 307 9.77 0.03 37.48
C GLN A 307 9.62 0.77 36.13
N GLY A 308 10.30 1.91 35.98
CA GLY A 308 10.15 2.82 34.85
C GLY A 308 11.46 3.06 34.08
N VAL A 309 11.34 3.65 32.89
CA VAL A 309 12.50 4.10 32.09
C VAL A 309 12.51 5.62 31.96
N GLY A 310 13.69 6.22 32.05
CA GLY A 310 13.91 7.65 31.85
C GLY A 310 15.13 7.90 30.98
N GLY A 311 14.95 8.65 29.90
CA GLY A 311 16.00 9.00 28.93
C GLY A 311 16.67 10.35 29.18
N ASN A 312 17.53 10.74 28.24
CA ASN A 312 18.19 12.05 28.19
C ASN A 312 19.17 12.34 29.34
N TRP A 313 19.78 11.30 29.94
CA TRP A 313 20.83 11.47 30.95
C TRP A 313 22.16 11.81 30.30
N SER A 314 22.73 12.96 30.61
CA SER A 314 24.06 13.35 30.14
C SER A 314 25.16 12.54 30.82
N GLU A 315 26.34 12.48 30.19
CA GLU A 315 27.50 11.81 30.79
C GLU A 315 27.90 12.39 32.14
N ALA A 316 27.78 13.72 32.31
CA ALA A 316 28.10 14.40 33.56
C ALA A 316 27.17 13.94 34.70
N GLU A 317 25.86 13.80 34.42
CA GLU A 317 24.88 13.30 35.39
C GLU A 317 25.16 11.84 35.76
N VAL A 318 25.45 10.98 34.77
CA VAL A 318 25.79 9.57 35.04
C VAL A 318 27.10 9.45 35.83
N ARG A 319 28.08 10.31 35.56
CA ARG A 319 29.36 10.37 36.31
C ARG A 319 29.19 10.77 37.77
N ALA A 320 28.17 11.55 38.09
CA ALA A 320 27.85 11.90 39.47
C ALA A 320 27.24 10.71 40.25
N LEU A 321 26.81 9.65 39.56
CA LEU A 321 26.28 8.44 40.18
C LEU A 321 27.41 7.55 40.72
N ARG A 322 27.09 6.76 41.74
CA ARG A 322 28.02 5.75 42.26
C ARG A 322 27.83 4.44 41.48
N PRO A 323 28.83 3.95 40.74
CA PRO A 323 28.70 2.67 40.05
C PRO A 323 28.57 1.55 41.09
N VAL A 324 27.61 0.64 40.86
CA VAL A 324 27.51 -0.59 41.65
C VAL A 324 28.69 -1.46 41.25
N ARG A 325 29.68 -1.59 42.14
CA ARG A 325 30.74 -2.58 41.96
C ARG A 325 30.10 -3.95 42.15
N LEU A 326 29.67 -4.57 41.05
CA LEU A 326 29.41 -6.00 41.03
C LEU A 326 30.70 -6.67 41.52
N ARG A 327 30.61 -7.45 42.60
CA ARG A 327 31.73 -8.29 43.04
C ARG A 327 32.17 -9.10 41.82
N ALA A 328 33.45 -9.05 41.48
CA ALA A 328 34.03 -9.78 40.35
C ALA A 328 33.74 -11.28 40.52
N GLY A 329 32.67 -11.73 39.89
CA GLY A 329 32.09 -13.04 40.05
C GLY A 329 31.01 -13.22 39.00
N ALA A 330 31.42 -13.64 37.81
CA ALA A 330 30.59 -14.08 36.69
C ALA A 330 29.58 -13.07 36.13
N LEU A 331 30.06 -12.07 35.38
CA LEU A 331 29.23 -11.55 34.28
C LEU A 331 29.30 -12.59 33.14
N PRO A 332 28.17 -13.15 32.67
CA PRO A 332 28.17 -13.97 31.47
C PRO A 332 28.69 -13.13 30.31
N ALA A 333 29.57 -13.72 29.48
CA ALA A 333 30.10 -13.05 28.31
C ALA A 333 28.94 -12.50 27.45
N PRO A 334 29.04 -11.27 26.93
CA PRO A 334 28.00 -10.74 26.07
C PRO A 334 27.81 -11.70 24.88
N PRO A 335 26.57 -11.98 24.47
CA PRO A 335 26.32 -12.82 23.31
C PRO A 335 27.00 -12.18 22.11
N SER A 336 27.97 -12.88 21.53
CA SER A 336 28.62 -12.47 20.28
C SER A 336 27.56 -12.49 19.19
N ARG A 337 26.95 -11.34 18.91
CA ARG A 337 26.18 -11.18 17.67
C ARG A 337 27.20 -11.30 16.53
N GLY A 338 27.16 -12.41 15.81
CA GLY A 338 27.88 -12.57 14.57
C GLY A 338 27.42 -11.47 13.62
N PHE A 339 28.27 -10.47 13.41
CA PHE A 339 28.11 -9.56 12.29
C PHE A 339 28.24 -10.41 11.02
N ASN A 340 27.12 -10.82 10.46
CA ASN A 340 27.07 -11.28 9.09
C ASN A 340 27.27 -10.03 8.23
N ASN A 341 28.53 -9.73 7.92
CA ASN A 341 28.89 -8.88 6.81
C ASN A 341 28.46 -9.62 5.53
N GLY A 342 27.19 -9.52 5.17
CA GLY A 342 26.73 -9.80 3.82
C GLY A 342 27.44 -8.82 2.90
N GLY A 343 28.48 -9.31 2.22
CA GLY A 343 29.18 -8.57 1.20
C GLY A 343 28.21 -8.08 0.14
N LEU A 344 28.34 -6.80 -0.19
CA LEU A 344 27.74 -6.19 -1.35
C LEU A 344 28.22 -6.93 -2.61
N TYR A 345 27.27 -7.52 -3.32
CA TYR A 345 27.26 -7.60 -4.78
C TYR A 345 26.00 -6.88 -5.24
#